data_AF-U2H2H3-F1
#
_entry.id   AF-U2H2H3-F1
#
_cell.length_a   1.000
_cell.length_b   1.000
_cell.length_c   1.000
_cell.angle_alpha   90.00
_cell.angle_beta   90.00
_cell.angle_gamma   90.00
#
_symmetry.space_group_name_H-M   'P 1'
#
loop_
_entity.id
_entity.type
_entity.pdbx_description
1 polymer ?
#
loop_
_entity_poly.entity_id
_entity_poly.type
_entity_poly.pdbx_seq_one_letter_code
_entity_poly.pdbx_strand_id
1 'polypeptide(L)'
;MILQHRTALEAVRAGYADAGLARRLFTTILLTRYLTEEGHGLLDLGLLDEAEQMLSTALDNGEDRGDWNFPPALIDLLSRIVNEHDRQLRETRLQAIVRASERLDRLIGSNKRERPDTPGTES
;
A
#
# COMPACT_ATOMS: atom_id res chain seq x y z
N MET A 1 3.28 -6.33 -13.34
CA MET A 1 2.09 -6.65 -12.54
C MET A 1 1.12 -5.46 -12.54
N ILE A 2 0.50 -5.11 -13.67
CA ILE A 2 -0.38 -3.93 -13.75
C ILE A 2 -1.84 -4.29 -13.39
N LEU A 3 -2.25 -5.53 -13.69
CA LEU A 3 -3.63 -5.99 -13.49
C LEU A 3 -4.05 -6.04 -12.02
N GLN A 4 -3.17 -6.51 -11.12
CA GLN A 4 -3.56 -6.74 -9.72
C GLN A 4 -3.84 -5.44 -8.94
N HIS A 5 -3.08 -4.37 -9.20
CA HIS A 5 -3.30 -3.07 -8.56
C HIS A 5 -4.57 -2.40 -9.08
N ARG A 6 -4.83 -2.53 -10.38
CA ARG A 6 -6.04 -1.99 -11.00
C ARG A 6 -7.29 -2.74 -10.56
N THR A 7 -7.24 -4.07 -10.44
CA THR A 7 -8.34 -4.85 -9.87
C THR A 7 -8.61 -4.48 -8.41
N ALA A 8 -7.57 -4.20 -7.61
CA ALA A 8 -7.77 -3.76 -6.23
C ALA A 8 -8.45 -2.37 -6.15
N LEU A 9 -8.06 -1.43 -7.00
CA LEU A 9 -8.70 -0.12 -7.08
C LEU A 9 -10.17 -0.22 -7.53
N GLU A 10 -10.46 -1.05 -8.54
CA GLU A 10 -11.84 -1.24 -9.01
C GLU A 10 -12.71 -1.95 -7.96
N ALA A 11 -12.16 -2.88 -7.18
CA ALA A 11 -12.87 -3.49 -6.05
C ALA A 11 -13.25 -2.44 -5.00
N VAL A 12 -12.31 -1.56 -4.64
CA VAL A 12 -12.56 -0.44 -3.71
C VAL A 12 -13.61 0.54 -4.25
N ARG A 13 -13.55 0.88 -5.54
CA ARG A 13 -14.56 1.74 -6.19
C ARG A 13 -15.95 1.11 -6.19
N ALA A 14 -16.02 -0.21 -6.27
CA ALA A 14 -17.27 -0.96 -6.17
C ALA A 14 -17.77 -1.14 -4.72
N GLY A 15 -17.07 -0.56 -3.73
CA GLY A 15 -17.43 -0.62 -2.31
C GLY A 15 -16.96 -1.89 -1.60
N TYR A 16 -16.13 -2.71 -2.25
CA TYR A 16 -15.50 -3.87 -1.61
C TYR A 16 -14.20 -3.45 -0.94
N ALA A 17 -14.13 -3.64 0.36
CA ALA A 17 -12.93 -3.41 1.14
C ALA A 17 -12.75 -4.56 2.14
N ASP A 18 -11.53 -5.09 2.19
CA ASP A 18 -11.10 -6.11 3.12
C ASP A 18 -9.62 -5.89 3.45
N ALA A 19 -9.13 -6.57 4.50
CA ALA A 19 -7.74 -6.46 4.95
C ALA A 19 -6.74 -6.79 3.83
N GLY A 20 -7.05 -7.75 2.96
CA GLY A 20 -6.18 -8.15 1.86
C GLY A 20 -6.08 -7.08 0.77
N LEU A 21 -7.19 -6.41 0.43
CA LEU A 21 -7.22 -5.28 -0.49
C LEU A 21 -6.48 -4.07 0.08
N ALA A 22 -6.77 -3.73 1.34
CA ALA A 22 -6.10 -2.64 2.05
C ALA A 22 -4.58 -2.84 2.08
N ARG A 23 -4.12 -4.04 2.45
CA ARG A 23 -2.69 -4.38 2.49
C ARG A 23 -2.02 -4.32 1.11
N ARG A 24 -2.72 -4.71 0.05
CA ARG A 24 -2.24 -4.62 -1.34
C ARG A 24 -2.08 -3.17 -1.77
N LEU A 25 -3.04 -2.31 -1.47
CA LEU A 25 -2.96 -0.88 -1.77
C LEU A 25 -1.84 -0.20 -0.96
N PHE A 26 -1.67 -0.56 0.31
CA PHE A 26 -0.60 -0.04 1.14
C PHE A 26 0.79 -0.39 0.57
N THR A 27 0.94 -1.64 0.12
CA THR A 27 2.14 -2.10 -0.59
C THR A 27 2.40 -1.26 -1.85
N THR A 28 1.36 -0.95 -2.64
CA THR A 28 1.49 -0.08 -3.82
C THR A 28 1.95 1.33 -3.47
N ILE A 29 1.40 1.93 -2.40
CA ILE A 29 1.83 3.25 -1.92
C ILE A 29 3.32 3.23 -1.58
N LEU A 30 3.76 2.26 -0.77
CA LEU A 30 5.16 2.17 -0.34
C LEU A 30 6.14 1.95 -1.50
N LEU A 31 5.80 1.07 -2.45
CA LEU A 31 6.64 0.88 -3.64
C LEU A 31 6.74 2.16 -4.47
N THR A 32 5.61 2.85 -4.65
CA THR A 32 5.57 4.14 -5.36
C THR A 32 6.41 5.19 -4.65
N ARG A 33 6.37 5.23 -3.31
CA ARG A 33 7.19 6.10 -2.47
C ARG A 33 8.67 5.83 -2.64
N TYR A 34 9.11 4.57 -2.51
CA TYR A 34 10.52 4.23 -2.65
C TYR A 34 11.09 4.54 -4.03
N LEU A 35 10.31 4.31 -5.09
CA LEU A 35 10.71 4.71 -6.45
C LEU A 35 10.73 6.23 -6.61
N THR A 36 9.80 6.95 -5.98
CA THR A 36 9.77 8.42 -5.98
C THR A 36 10.99 9.00 -5.25
N GLU A 37 11.36 8.46 -4.10
CA GLU A 37 12.55 8.83 -3.34
C GLU A 37 13.86 8.60 -4.14
N GLU A 38 13.90 7.58 -5.00
CA GLU A 38 15.03 7.33 -5.91
C GLU A 38 15.01 8.24 -7.16
N GLY A 39 14.08 9.19 -7.25
CA GLY A 39 13.97 10.15 -8.35
C GLY A 39 13.20 9.64 -9.56
N HIS A 40 12.48 8.52 -9.42
CA HIS A 40 11.67 7.94 -10.50
C HIS A 40 10.19 8.37 -10.44
N GLY A 41 9.81 9.21 -9.48
CA GLY A 41 8.42 9.65 -9.29
C GLY A 41 8.13 11.04 -9.81
N LEU A 42 6.87 11.26 -10.21
CA LEU A 42 6.30 12.56 -10.58
C LEU A 42 5.30 13.08 -9.54
N LEU A 43 4.93 12.25 -8.56
CA LEU A 43 4.05 12.65 -7.48
C LEU A 43 4.83 13.36 -6.36
N ASP A 44 4.17 14.32 -5.73
CA ASP A 44 4.65 14.95 -4.51
C ASP A 44 4.66 13.93 -3.35
N LEU A 45 5.72 13.94 -2.54
CA LEU A 45 5.83 13.01 -1.40
C LEU A 45 4.76 13.27 -0.33
N GLY A 46 4.31 14.52 -0.16
CA GLY A 46 3.23 14.85 0.77
C GLY A 46 1.91 14.21 0.38
N LEU A 47 1.65 14.02 -0.91
CA LEU A 47 0.49 13.27 -1.39
C LEU A 47 0.57 11.78 -0.98
N LEU A 48 1.76 11.19 -1.07
CA LEU A 48 1.98 9.80 -0.66
C LEU A 48 1.80 9.64 0.85
N ASP A 49 2.30 10.61 1.63
CA ASP A 49 2.14 10.63 3.10
C ASP A 49 0.66 10.75 3.51
N GLU A 50 -0.11 11.61 2.82
CA GLU A 50 -1.55 11.74 3.04
C GLU A 50 -2.27 10.41 2.78
N ALA A 51 -1.98 9.76 1.65
CA ALA A 51 -2.59 8.49 1.30
C ALA A 51 -2.20 7.37 2.26
N GLU A 52 -0.95 7.32 2.72
CA GLU A 52 -0.45 6.35 3.69
C GLU A 52 -1.17 6.51 5.04
N GLN A 53 -1.32 7.75 5.52
CA GLN A 53 -2.03 8.04 6.77
C GLN A 53 -3.50 7.66 6.70
N MET A 54 -4.19 8.05 5.63
CA MET A 54 -5.61 7.72 5.43
C MET A 54 -5.84 6.21 5.32
N LEU A 55 -4.96 5.49 4.62
CA LEU A 55 -5.08 4.04 4.47
C LEU A 55 -4.71 3.30 5.76
N SER A 56 -3.75 3.81 6.55
CA SER A 56 -3.43 3.28 7.88
C SER A 56 -4.63 3.38 8.82
N THR A 57 -5.29 4.55 8.86
CA THR A 57 -6.51 4.73 9.66
C THR A 57 -7.63 3.78 9.21
N ALA A 58 -7.78 3.53 7.91
CA ALA A 58 -8.77 2.58 7.41
C ALA A 58 -8.42 1.12 7.75
N LEU A 59 -7.13 0.77 7.78
CA LEU A 59 -6.64 -0.53 8.26
C LEU A 59 -6.94 -0.71 9.75
N ASP A 60 -6.61 0.27 10.58
CA ASP A 60 -6.85 0.23 12.03
C ASP A 60 -8.34 0.07 12.33
N ASN A 61 -9.21 0.85 11.67
CA ASN A 61 -10.66 0.72 11.82
C ASN A 61 -11.19 -0.64 11.35
N GLY A 62 -10.66 -1.16 10.23
CA GLY A 62 -11.04 -2.45 9.68
C GLY A 62 -10.63 -3.62 10.58
N GLU A 63 -9.43 -3.56 11.17
CA GLU A 63 -8.91 -4.59 12.08
C GLU A 63 -9.59 -4.53 13.46
N ASP A 64 -9.79 -3.34 14.03
CA ASP A 64 -10.35 -3.19 15.38
C ASP A 64 -11.88 -3.29 15.41
N ARG A 65 -12.56 -2.78 14.39
CA ARG A 65 -14.03 -2.58 14.39
C ARG A 65 -14.75 -3.36 13.29
N GLY A 66 -14.02 -3.96 12.36
CA GLY A 66 -14.59 -4.56 11.15
C GLY A 66 -15.16 -3.52 10.16
N ASP A 67 -14.85 -2.23 10.36
CA ASP A 67 -15.34 -1.14 9.51
C ASP A 67 -14.37 -0.88 8.36
N TRP A 68 -14.62 -1.54 7.24
CA TRP A 68 -13.84 -1.40 6.02
C TRP A 68 -14.45 -0.32 5.12
N ASN A 69 -14.19 0.93 5.46
CA ASN A 69 -14.65 2.08 4.69
C ASN A 69 -13.47 2.90 4.14
N PHE A 70 -13.47 3.12 2.83
CA PHE A 70 -12.50 4.00 2.17
C PHE A 70 -13.21 5.28 1.71
N PRO A 71 -12.87 6.45 2.30
CA PRO A 71 -13.52 7.69 1.94
C PRO A 71 -13.19 8.07 0.49
N PRO A 72 -14.07 8.80 -0.23
CA PRO A 72 -13.85 9.18 -1.62
C PRO A 72 -12.51 9.87 -1.88
N ALA A 73 -12.05 10.73 -0.96
CA ALA A 73 -10.75 11.38 -1.05
C ALA A 73 -9.59 10.36 -1.08
N LEU A 74 -9.67 9.27 -0.31
CA LEU A 74 -8.67 8.21 -0.36
C LEU A 74 -8.72 7.47 -1.70
N ILE A 75 -9.91 7.23 -2.25
CA ILE A 75 -10.07 6.58 -3.56
C ILE A 75 -9.44 7.42 -4.68
N ASP A 76 -9.60 8.74 -4.63
CA ASP A 76 -9.00 9.66 -5.60
C ASP A 76 -7.47 9.67 -5.49
N LEU A 77 -6.93 9.71 -4.26
CA LEU A 77 -5.49 9.60 -4.01
C LEU A 77 -4.92 8.26 -4.52
N LEU A 78 -5.56 7.15 -4.16
CA LEU A 78 -5.17 5.81 -4.61
C LEU A 78 -5.20 5.69 -6.13
N SER A 79 -6.17 6.32 -6.79
CA SER A 79 -6.25 6.34 -8.25
C SER A 79 -5.02 7.02 -8.88
N ARG A 80 -4.58 8.15 -8.32
CA ARG A 80 -3.37 8.86 -8.78
C ARG A 80 -2.11 8.03 -8.53
N ILE A 81 -2.01 7.40 -7.37
CA ILE A 81 -0.87 6.57 -6.97
C ILE A 81 -0.76 5.32 -7.85
N VAL A 82 -1.85 4.60 -8.11
CA VAL A 82 -1.84 3.41 -8.97
C VAL A 82 -1.42 3.78 -10.40
N ASN A 83 -1.90 4.91 -10.93
CA ASN A 83 -1.49 5.38 -12.25
C ASN A 83 0.02 5.72 -12.30
N GLU A 84 0.53 6.36 -11.25
CA GLU A 84 1.95 6.66 -11.14
C GLU A 84 2.80 5.39 -11.00
N HIS A 85 2.36 4.43 -10.19
CA HIS A 85 3.02 3.14 -10.04
C HIS A 85 3.11 2.42 -11.40
N ASP A 86 2.01 2.38 -12.15
CA ASP A 86 1.98 1.81 -13.49
C ASP A 86 2.98 2.49 -14.44
N ARG A 87 3.11 3.82 -14.37
CA ARG A 87 4.11 4.58 -15.15
C ARG A 87 5.53 4.23 -14.71
N GLN A 88 5.80 4.23 -13.41
CA GLN A 88 7.11 3.86 -12.85
C GLN A 88 7.53 2.46 -13.28
N LEU A 89 6.63 1.48 -13.26
CA LEU A 89 6.92 0.11 -13.71
C LEU A 89 7.24 0.03 -15.21
N ARG A 90 6.73 0.95 -16.04
CA ARG A 90 7.00 0.99 -17.49
C ARG A 90 8.32 1.70 -17.81
N GLU A 91 8.67 2.72 -17.05
CA GLU A 91 9.78 3.64 -17.37
C GLU A 91 11.04 3.38 -16.56
N THR A 92 10.93 2.69 -15.42
CA THR A 92 12.06 2.47 -14.51
C THR A 92 12.83 1.19 -14.86
N ARG A 93 14.16 1.23 -14.71
CA ARG A 93 15.00 0.04 -14.86
C ARG A 93 14.68 -1.01 -13.80
N LEU A 94 14.64 -2.27 -14.20
CA LEU A 94 14.33 -3.41 -13.32
C LEU A 94 15.13 -3.40 -11.99
N GLN A 95 16.40 -3.00 -12.04
CA GLN A 95 17.27 -2.91 -10.87
C GLN A 95 16.72 -2.00 -9.75
N ALA A 96 16.09 -0.86 -10.08
CA ALA A 96 15.53 0.04 -9.07
C ALA A 96 14.22 -0.54 -8.51
N ILE A 97 13.43 -1.21 -9.35
CA ILE A 97 12.23 -1.94 -8.92
C ILE A 97 12.61 -3.05 -7.92
N VAL A 98 13.67 -3.81 -8.21
CA VAL A 98 14.16 -4.86 -7.30
C VAL A 98 14.59 -4.27 -5.94
N ARG A 99 15.36 -3.17 -5.94
CA ARG A 99 15.76 -2.51 -4.69
C ARG A 99 14.58 -2.01 -3.86
N ALA A 100 13.58 -1.40 -4.52
CA ALA A 100 12.36 -0.94 -3.86
C ALA A 100 11.59 -2.13 -3.23
N SER A 101 11.46 -3.23 -3.95
CA SER A 101 10.83 -4.47 -3.45
C SER A 101 11.61 -5.06 -2.27
N GLU A 102 12.93 -5.16 -2.35
CA GLU A 102 13.75 -5.66 -1.23
C GLU A 102 13.64 -4.78 0.01
N ARG A 103 13.54 -3.46 -0.17
CA ARG A 103 13.31 -2.51 0.94
C ARG A 103 11.95 -2.75 1.58
N LEU A 104 10.92 -3.00 0.78
CA LEU A 104 9.60 -3.34 1.29
C LEU A 104 9.60 -4.68 2.05
N ASP A 105 10.25 -5.71 1.51
CA ASP A 105 10.34 -7.02 2.16
C ASP A 105 11.04 -6.93 3.52
N ARG A 106 12.08 -6.10 3.62
CA ARG A 106 12.73 -5.81 4.91
C ARG A 106 11.78 -5.13 5.88
N LEU A 107 10.98 -4.15 5.44
CA LEU A 107 10.00 -3.49 6.30
C LEU A 107 8.97 -4.48 6.84
N ILE A 108 8.41 -5.33 5.96
CA ILE A 108 7.43 -6.36 6.35
C ILE A 108 8.06 -7.39 7.28
N GLY A 109 9.29 -7.83 7.00
CA GLY A 109 10.04 -8.77 7.83
C GLY A 109 10.37 -8.23 9.22
N SER A 110 10.68 -6.94 9.33
CA SER A 110 10.91 -6.26 10.62
C SER A 110 9.63 -6.16 11.46
N ASN A 111 8.51 -5.74 10.85
CA ASN A 111 7.23 -5.62 11.55
C ASN A 111 6.74 -6.97 12.11
N LYS A 112 6.99 -8.08 11.40
CA LYS A 112 6.64 -9.43 11.89
C LYS A 112 7.42 -9.83 13.16
N ARG A 113 8.63 -9.30 13.38
CA ARG A 113 9.45 -9.61 14.56
C ARG A 113 9.05 -8.80 15.80
N GLU A 114 8.35 -7.69 15.63
CA GLU A 114 7.91 -6.82 16.74
C GLU A 114 6.58 -7.25 17.38
N ARG A 115 5.75 -8.07 16.71
CA ARG A 115 4.61 -8.74 17.37
C ARG A 115 5.13 -9.94 18.17
N PRO A 116 5.13 -9.93 19.51
CA PRO A 116 5.47 -11.12 20.28
C PRO A 116 4.44 -12.20 20.00
N ASP A 117 4.90 -13.41 19.65
CA ASP A 117 4.08 -14.61 19.70
C ASP A 117 3.62 -14.79 21.15
N THR A 118 2.40 -14.37 21.47
CA THR A 118 1.77 -14.75 22.74
C THR A 118 1.60 -16.27 22.70
N PRO A 119 2.31 -17.04 23.55
CA PRO A 119 2.07 -18.47 23.61
C PRO A 119 0.66 -18.66 24.13
N GLY A 120 -0.15 -19.42 23.38
CA GLY A 120 -1.48 -19.82 23.83
C GLY A 120 -1.37 -20.49 25.19
N THR A 121 -2.01 -19.90 26.20
CA THR A 121 -2.29 -20.55 27.46
C THR A 121 -3.10 -21.80 27.18
N GLU A 122 -2.43 -22.96 27.28
CA GLU A 122 -3.09 -24.24 27.49
C GLU A 122 -3.92 -24.16 28.78
N SER A 123 -5.17 -24.60 28.72
CA SER A 123 -6.05 -24.88 29.85
C SER A 123 -6.88 -26.10 29.51
#